data_AF-A0A662IC71-F1
#
_entry.id   AF-A0A662IC71-F1
#
_cell.length_a   1.000
_cell.length_b   1.000
_cell.length_c   1.000
_cell.angle_alpha   90.00
_cell.angle_beta   90.00
_cell.angle_gamma   90.00
#
_symmetry.space_group_name_H-M   'P 1'
#
loop_
_entity.id
_entity.type
_entity.pdbx_description
1 polymer ?
#
loop_
_entity_poly.entity_id
_entity_poly.type
_entity_poly.pdbx_seq_one_letter_code
_entity_poly.pdbx_strand_id
1 'polypeptide(L)'
;MPVKPFIVKGGKPLYANSTDLVIAPTSLLLHLLRPPEGGEYSGVFYLYEIVATPASEEAGRAFVNEVIERRGENYVAISCYGGKCTRVYFGTRVESVFQRDVTFAVPLIIVVFNVLLTMLSIVRERRREIFIFMTVGFNPRHIALVFLAEAIIYGLLSGGFGYVAGLATFRALSTFAKGQNLLVREKLEWYWSYVAIALAVIVAILGAIKPSMDAAYMFAPTEVKKIKVEERRELIKREERYLRTAAMKTFSIPGEIEAGEGEIAFSYIYSKLSDLSYGELERVEELEEHPMEERPDGTRIKRFTFKYVSTTEEGGKASIECELRFVLSPGSDKYRVELDTKPVGQAPISHMDYAADLVKRIVGDWMRERERLL
;
A
#
# COMPACT_ATOMS: atom_id res chain seq x y z
N MET A 1 -48.34 -35.27 42.41
CA MET A 1 -49.40 -34.79 43.33
C MET A 1 -49.07 -33.35 43.68
N PRO A 2 -49.94 -32.36 43.42
CA PRO A 2 -49.66 -30.99 43.82
C PRO A 2 -49.68 -30.90 45.35
N VAL A 3 -48.58 -30.46 45.94
CA VAL A 3 -48.48 -30.22 47.38
C VAL A 3 -49.19 -28.91 47.67
N LYS A 4 -50.40 -28.97 48.25
CA LYS A 4 -51.09 -27.76 48.71
C LYS A 4 -50.23 -27.08 49.79
N PRO A 5 -50.02 -25.76 49.73
CA PRO A 5 -49.28 -25.05 50.76
C PRO A 5 -49.97 -25.25 52.11
N PHE A 6 -49.18 -25.51 53.15
CA PHE A 6 -49.66 -25.75 54.50
C PHE A 6 -49.00 -24.78 55.48
N ILE A 7 -49.76 -24.37 56.49
CA ILE A 7 -49.32 -23.59 57.64
C ILE A 7 -49.24 -24.51 58.86
N VAL A 8 -48.23 -24.32 59.70
CA VAL A 8 -48.11 -25.06 60.97
C VAL A 8 -48.71 -24.20 62.08
N LYS A 9 -49.89 -24.58 62.58
CA LYS A 9 -50.56 -23.90 63.70
C LYS A 9 -50.68 -24.87 64.86
N GLY A 10 -50.03 -24.57 65.99
CA GLY A 10 -50.03 -25.44 67.17
C GLY A 10 -49.40 -26.82 66.92
N GLY A 11 -48.38 -26.90 66.06
CA GLY A 11 -47.66 -28.15 65.79
C GLY A 11 -48.33 -29.12 64.80
N LYS A 12 -49.47 -28.76 64.19
CA LYS A 12 -50.14 -29.55 63.15
C LYS A 12 -50.13 -28.84 61.79
N PRO A 13 -49.83 -29.53 60.68
CA PRO A 13 -49.91 -28.96 59.34
C PRO A 13 -51.38 -28.84 58.91
N LEU A 14 -51.82 -27.63 58.57
CA LEU A 14 -53.14 -27.30 58.05
C LEU A 14 -53.00 -26.68 56.66
N TYR A 15 -53.88 -27.01 55.72
CA TYR A 15 -53.83 -26.40 54.39
C TYR A 15 -54.16 -24.90 54.44
N ALA A 16 -53.39 -24.08 53.73
CA ALA A 16 -53.59 -22.63 53.67
C ALA A 16 -54.87 -22.28 52.90
N ASN A 17 -55.71 -21.40 53.45
CA ASN A 17 -56.86 -20.84 52.72
C ASN A 17 -56.42 -19.67 51.84
N SER A 18 -57.28 -19.25 50.91
CA SER A 18 -57.03 -18.11 50.01
C SER A 18 -56.85 -16.78 50.74
N THR A 19 -57.39 -16.65 51.95
CA THR A 19 -57.15 -15.50 52.84
C THR A 19 -55.79 -15.52 53.55
N ASP A 20 -55.10 -16.66 53.56
CA ASP A 20 -53.77 -16.83 54.16
C ASP A 20 -52.63 -16.69 53.13
N LEU A 21 -52.97 -16.41 51.87
CA LEU A 21 -52.05 -16.37 50.73
C LEU A 21 -51.96 -14.96 50.15
N VAL A 22 -50.79 -14.32 50.25
CA VAL A 22 -50.53 -13.02 49.61
C VAL A 22 -49.56 -13.21 48.44
N ILE A 23 -50.00 -12.83 47.24
CA ILE A 23 -49.16 -12.80 46.03
C ILE A 23 -48.78 -11.34 45.78
N ALA A 24 -47.51 -10.99 45.96
CA ALA A 24 -47.01 -9.65 45.74
C ALA A 24 -45.58 -9.67 45.16
N PRO A 25 -45.13 -8.56 44.51
CA PRO A 25 -43.76 -8.43 44.04
C PRO A 25 -42.76 -8.54 45.19
N THR A 26 -41.63 -9.20 44.95
CA THR A 26 -40.61 -9.51 45.97
C THR A 26 -40.10 -8.28 46.72
N SER A 27 -40.00 -7.15 46.03
CA SER A 27 -39.59 -5.86 46.61
C SER A 27 -40.59 -5.34 47.65
N LEU A 28 -41.89 -5.59 47.45
CA LEU A 28 -42.96 -5.11 48.32
C LEU A 28 -43.04 -5.95 49.61
N LEU A 29 -42.93 -7.28 49.50
CA LEU A 29 -42.99 -8.20 50.65
C LEU A 29 -41.81 -8.02 51.61
N LEU A 30 -40.60 -7.82 51.07
CA LEU A 30 -39.40 -7.59 51.87
C LEU A 30 -39.44 -6.24 52.63
N HIS A 31 -40.20 -5.26 52.10
CA HIS A 31 -40.36 -3.96 52.73
C HIS A 31 -41.46 -3.96 53.80
N LEU A 32 -42.58 -4.64 53.53
CA LEU A 32 -43.77 -4.69 54.42
C LEU A 32 -43.58 -5.60 55.65
N LEU A 33 -42.84 -6.69 55.53
CA LEU A 33 -42.73 -7.71 56.59
C LEU A 33 -41.42 -7.63 57.40
N ARG A 34 -40.63 -6.57 57.19
CA ARG A 34 -39.33 -6.39 57.84
C ARG A 34 -39.49 -6.48 59.38
N PRO A 35 -38.83 -7.42 60.07
CA PRO A 35 -39.01 -7.58 61.50
C PRO A 35 -38.54 -6.31 62.23
N PRO A 36 -39.35 -5.74 63.13
CA PRO A 36 -39.09 -4.42 63.71
C PRO A 36 -37.81 -4.35 64.56
N GLU A 37 -37.28 -5.50 65.00
CA GLU A 37 -36.07 -5.58 65.83
C GLU A 37 -34.85 -6.21 65.10
N GLY A 38 -34.82 -6.16 63.77
CA GLY A 38 -33.58 -6.45 63.02
C GLY A 38 -33.16 -7.93 62.95
N GLY A 39 -34.11 -8.84 62.72
CA GLY A 39 -33.83 -10.25 62.41
C GLY A 39 -33.71 -10.55 60.90
N GLU A 40 -32.98 -11.62 60.56
CA GLU A 40 -32.92 -12.17 59.19
C GLU A 40 -33.95 -13.29 58.99
N TYR A 41 -34.52 -13.39 57.79
CA TYR A 41 -35.43 -14.48 57.44
C TYR A 41 -34.66 -15.78 57.25
N SER A 42 -35.12 -16.89 57.86
CA SER A 42 -34.42 -18.19 57.81
C SER A 42 -34.57 -18.94 56.48
N GLY A 43 -35.18 -18.36 55.45
CA GLY A 43 -35.30 -18.94 54.10
C GLY A 43 -36.57 -18.52 53.35
N VAL A 44 -36.44 -18.28 52.05
CA VAL A 44 -37.57 -18.00 51.12
C VAL A 44 -37.66 -19.17 50.14
N PHE A 45 -38.75 -19.94 50.19
CA PHE A 45 -38.98 -21.05 49.27
C PHE A 45 -39.83 -20.59 48.07
N TYR A 46 -39.32 -20.81 46.86
CA TYR A 46 -40.06 -20.58 45.62
C TYR A 46 -40.57 -21.92 45.06
N LEU A 47 -41.87 -22.06 44.89
CA LEU A 47 -42.48 -23.15 44.10
C LEU A 47 -43.42 -22.50 43.08
N TYR A 48 -42.96 -22.38 41.83
CA TYR A 48 -43.77 -21.83 40.74
C TYR A 48 -44.22 -22.96 39.80
N GLU A 49 -45.35 -23.61 40.13
CA GLU A 49 -46.10 -24.43 39.19
C GLU A 49 -47.47 -23.78 38.98
N ILE A 50 -47.70 -23.23 37.79
CA ILE A 50 -49.00 -22.66 37.41
C ILE A 50 -49.68 -23.65 36.48
N VAL A 51 -50.73 -24.31 36.97
CA VAL A 51 -51.55 -25.23 36.19
C VAL A 51 -52.74 -24.46 35.64
N ALA A 52 -52.74 -24.23 34.32
CA ALA A 52 -53.87 -23.67 33.60
C ALA A 52 -54.64 -24.79 32.91
N THR A 53 -55.98 -24.75 32.97
CA THR A 53 -56.87 -25.69 32.26
C THR A 53 -57.53 -24.98 31.08
N PRO A 54 -57.02 -25.14 29.86
CA PRO A 54 -57.55 -24.43 28.69
C PRO A 54 -58.82 -25.11 28.18
N ALA A 55 -59.71 -24.35 27.55
CA ALA A 55 -61.01 -24.83 27.07
C ALA A 55 -60.93 -25.82 25.88
N SER A 56 -59.84 -25.78 25.10
CA SER A 56 -59.61 -26.67 23.95
C SER A 56 -58.11 -26.99 23.79
N GLU A 57 -57.77 -28.05 23.04
CA GLU A 57 -56.38 -28.42 22.76
C GLU A 57 -55.64 -27.32 21.98
N GLU A 58 -56.30 -26.70 21.00
CA GLU A 58 -55.74 -25.61 20.20
C GLU A 58 -55.46 -24.36 21.05
N ALA A 59 -56.40 -23.99 21.93
CA ALA A 59 -56.21 -22.87 22.86
C ALA A 59 -55.06 -23.16 23.85
N GLY A 60 -54.90 -24.40 24.29
CA GLY A 60 -53.78 -24.81 25.14
C GLY A 60 -52.43 -24.71 24.43
N ARG A 61 -52.33 -25.16 23.18
CA ARG A 61 -51.11 -25.02 22.37
C ARG A 61 -50.76 -23.56 22.09
N ALA A 62 -51.75 -22.74 21.73
CA ALA A 62 -51.54 -21.31 21.50
C ALA A 62 -51.06 -20.59 22.77
N PHE A 63 -51.68 -20.90 23.93
CA PHE A 63 -51.28 -20.35 25.22
C PHE A 63 -49.86 -20.76 25.62
N VAL A 64 -49.49 -22.04 25.42
CA VAL A 64 -48.13 -22.52 25.68
C VAL A 64 -47.09 -21.79 24.83
N ASN A 65 -47.36 -21.62 23.54
CA ASN A 65 -46.47 -20.87 22.65
C ASN A 65 -46.36 -19.41 23.07
N GLU A 66 -47.47 -18.73 23.39
CA GLU A 66 -47.47 -17.33 23.82
C GLU A 66 -46.70 -17.15 25.15
N VAL A 67 -46.89 -18.07 26.10
CA VAL A 67 -46.19 -18.03 27.39
C VAL A 67 -44.69 -18.24 27.20
N ILE A 68 -44.29 -19.21 26.39
CA ILE A 68 -42.87 -19.47 26.10
C ILE A 68 -42.24 -18.30 25.33
N GLU A 69 -42.94 -17.72 24.36
CA GLU A 69 -42.48 -16.55 23.59
C GLU A 69 -42.30 -15.31 24.47
N ARG A 70 -43.21 -15.07 25.43
CA ARG A 70 -43.14 -13.91 26.31
C ARG A 70 -42.19 -14.08 27.49
N ARG A 71 -42.13 -15.27 28.09
CA ARG A 71 -41.35 -15.54 29.32
C ARG A 71 -39.91 -15.97 29.03
N GLY A 72 -39.65 -16.49 27.83
CA GLY A 72 -38.30 -16.82 27.36
C GLY A 72 -37.73 -18.14 27.91
N GLU A 73 -36.40 -18.24 27.86
CA GLU A 73 -35.62 -19.49 27.93
C GLU A 73 -35.69 -20.26 29.26
N ASN A 74 -36.07 -19.58 30.35
CA ASN A 74 -36.08 -20.18 31.69
C ASN A 74 -37.37 -20.95 32.03
N TYR A 75 -38.33 -21.00 31.10
CA TYR A 75 -39.64 -21.62 31.33
C TYR A 75 -39.82 -22.85 30.45
N VAL A 76 -40.23 -23.95 31.10
CA VAL A 76 -40.64 -25.18 30.44
C VAL A 76 -42.15 -25.27 30.58
N ALA A 77 -42.87 -25.28 29.47
CA ALA A 77 -44.31 -25.52 29.49
C ALA A 77 -44.59 -26.99 29.17
N ILE A 78 -45.50 -27.59 29.91
CA ILE A 78 -45.95 -28.96 29.70
C ILE A 78 -47.45 -28.90 29.43
N SER A 79 -47.87 -29.25 28.21
CA SER A 79 -49.28 -29.39 27.87
C SER A 79 -49.66 -30.87 27.86
N CYS A 80 -50.63 -31.27 28.68
CA CYS A 80 -51.15 -32.63 28.70
C CYS A 80 -52.59 -32.65 28.18
N TYR A 81 -52.82 -33.34 27.06
CA TYR A 81 -54.14 -33.49 26.43
C TYR A 81 -54.35 -34.94 25.98
N GLY A 82 -55.55 -35.48 26.24
CA GLY A 82 -55.94 -36.82 25.75
C GLY A 82 -55.01 -37.96 26.18
N GLY A 83 -54.37 -37.85 27.35
CA GLY A 83 -53.40 -38.85 27.86
C GLY A 83 -51.99 -38.75 27.28
N LYS A 84 -51.71 -37.76 26.41
CA LYS A 84 -50.36 -37.46 25.91
C LYS A 84 -49.89 -36.12 26.46
N CYS A 85 -48.67 -36.09 26.99
CA CYS A 85 -48.03 -34.86 27.46
C CYS A 85 -46.94 -34.43 26.46
N THR A 86 -47.01 -33.18 26.03
CA THR A 86 -46.02 -32.53 25.16
C THR A 86 -45.26 -31.50 25.97
N ARG A 87 -43.92 -31.61 25.96
CA ARG A 87 -43.01 -30.67 26.62
C ARG A 87 -42.50 -29.68 25.58
N VAL A 88 -42.79 -28.41 25.78
CA VAL A 88 -42.34 -27.30 24.92
C VAL A 88 -41.35 -26.45 25.71
N TYR A 89 -40.21 -26.16 25.10
CA TYR A 89 -39.16 -25.34 25.69
C TYR A 89 -38.51 -24.48 24.61
N PHE A 90 -37.98 -23.33 24.99
CA PHE A 90 -37.18 -22.49 24.09
C PHE A 90 -35.89 -23.25 23.74
N GLY A 91 -35.56 -23.40 22.45
CA GLY A 91 -34.34 -24.10 22.02
C GLY A 91 -33.07 -23.48 22.59
N THR A 92 -31.95 -24.20 22.54
CA THR A 92 -30.66 -23.69 23.01
C THR A 92 -30.25 -22.44 22.24
N ARG A 93 -30.03 -21.33 22.94
CA ARG A 93 -29.44 -20.13 22.37
C ARG A 93 -27.98 -20.41 22.05
N VAL A 94 -27.69 -20.64 20.78
CA VAL A 94 -26.33 -20.48 20.28
C VAL A 94 -26.13 -18.99 20.08
N GLU A 95 -25.65 -18.29 21.11
CA GLU A 95 -25.01 -17.00 20.85
C GLU A 95 -23.88 -17.29 19.90
N SER A 96 -24.00 -16.79 18.67
CA SER A 96 -23.02 -17.06 17.65
C SER A 96 -21.66 -16.62 18.20
N VAL A 97 -20.74 -17.58 18.25
CA VAL A 97 -19.42 -17.49 18.90
C VAL A 97 -18.52 -16.42 18.22
N PHE A 98 -19.05 -15.65 17.27
CA PHE A 98 -18.40 -14.50 16.65
C PHE A 98 -17.89 -13.44 17.63
N GLN A 99 -18.44 -13.33 18.85
CA GLN A 99 -17.87 -12.45 19.89
C GLN A 99 -16.63 -13.01 20.59
N ARG A 100 -16.37 -14.33 20.51
CA ARG A 100 -15.25 -14.99 21.21
C ARG A 100 -14.13 -15.48 20.28
N ASP A 101 -14.40 -15.74 19.01
CA ASP A 101 -13.41 -16.35 18.10
C ASP A 101 -12.68 -15.35 17.19
N VAL A 102 -11.38 -15.60 16.99
CA VAL A 102 -10.47 -14.90 16.06
C VAL A 102 -11.01 -14.87 14.61
N THR A 103 -11.95 -15.74 14.28
CA THR A 103 -12.57 -15.88 12.96
C THR A 103 -13.24 -14.60 12.45
N PHE A 104 -13.78 -13.74 13.34
CA PHE A 104 -14.34 -12.44 12.92
C PHE A 104 -13.25 -11.40 12.62
N ALA A 105 -12.09 -11.51 13.27
CA ALA A 105 -11.00 -10.56 13.08
C ALA A 105 -10.43 -10.64 11.66
N VAL A 106 -10.37 -11.84 11.06
CA VAL A 106 -9.76 -12.02 9.73
C VAL A 106 -10.51 -11.25 8.63
N PRO A 107 -11.83 -11.40 8.42
CA PRO A 107 -12.56 -10.59 7.43
C PRO A 107 -12.52 -9.10 7.74
N LEU A 108 -12.60 -8.71 9.02
CA LEU A 108 -12.54 -7.31 9.43
C LEU A 108 -11.21 -6.68 9.02
N ILE A 109 -10.09 -7.36 9.29
CA ILE A 109 -8.76 -6.93 8.89
C ILE A 109 -8.67 -6.81 7.37
N ILE A 110 -9.16 -7.80 6.62
CA ILE A 110 -9.15 -7.76 5.14
C ILE A 110 -9.90 -6.51 4.63
N VAL A 111 -11.07 -6.20 5.18
CA VAL A 111 -11.84 -5.01 4.80
C VAL A 111 -11.10 -3.72 5.13
N VAL A 112 -10.52 -3.63 6.34
CA VAL A 112 -9.72 -2.46 6.76
C VAL A 112 -8.54 -2.23 5.82
N PHE A 113 -7.80 -3.29 5.47
CA PHE A 113 -6.70 -3.21 4.52
C PHE A 113 -7.17 -2.83 3.12
N ASN A 114 -8.32 -3.33 2.67
CA ASN A 114 -8.87 -2.98 1.36
C ASN A 114 -9.21 -1.48 1.27
N VAL A 115 -9.87 -0.94 2.30
CA VAL A 115 -10.16 0.50 2.40
C VAL A 115 -8.86 1.31 2.45
N LEU A 116 -7.86 0.85 3.19
CA LEU A 116 -6.57 1.54 3.28
C LEU A 116 -5.83 1.54 1.93
N LEU A 117 -5.80 0.41 1.21
CA LEU A 117 -5.18 0.32 -0.10
C LEU A 117 -5.87 1.19 -1.16
N THR A 118 -7.21 1.21 -1.15
CA THR A 118 -7.99 2.02 -2.09
C THR A 118 -7.80 3.51 -1.84
N MET A 119 -7.86 3.98 -0.59
CA MET A 119 -7.57 5.37 -0.25
C MET A 119 -6.14 5.78 -0.62
N LEU A 120 -5.16 4.91 -0.38
CA LEU A 120 -3.79 5.14 -0.83
C LEU A 120 -3.68 5.31 -2.35
N SER A 121 -4.43 4.54 -3.13
CA SER A 121 -4.42 4.63 -4.60
C SER A 121 -5.05 5.94 -5.09
N ILE A 122 -6.22 6.30 -4.57
CA ILE A 122 -6.95 7.52 -4.95
C ILE A 122 -6.07 8.76 -4.74
N VAL A 123 -5.41 8.87 -3.59
CA VAL A 123 -4.55 10.03 -3.31
C VAL A 123 -3.31 10.05 -4.21
N ARG A 124 -2.76 8.89 -4.59
CA ARG A 124 -1.63 8.83 -5.54
C ARG A 124 -2.01 9.30 -6.94
N GLU A 125 -3.21 8.97 -7.41
CA GLU A 125 -3.71 9.41 -8.70
C GLU A 125 -3.92 10.93 -8.73
N ARG A 126 -4.33 11.52 -7.60
CA ARG A 126 -4.59 12.97 -7.47
C ARG A 126 -3.34 13.81 -7.17
N ARG A 127 -2.13 13.24 -7.30
CA ARG A 127 -0.86 13.98 -7.13
C ARG A 127 -0.72 15.21 -8.04
N ARG A 128 -1.28 15.16 -9.24
CA ARG A 128 -1.24 16.30 -10.17
C ARG A 128 -2.04 17.50 -9.63
N GLU A 129 -3.14 17.26 -8.95
CA GLU A 129 -3.94 18.32 -8.32
C GLU A 129 -3.17 18.98 -7.16
N ILE A 130 -2.48 18.18 -6.35
CA ILE A 130 -1.61 18.66 -5.26
C ILE A 130 -0.54 19.60 -5.82
N PHE A 131 0.08 19.23 -6.95
CA PHE A 131 1.06 20.07 -7.63
C PHE A 131 0.46 21.40 -8.09
N ILE A 132 -0.73 21.39 -8.68
CA ILE A 132 -1.43 22.61 -9.09
C ILE A 132 -1.65 23.52 -7.86
N PHE A 133 -2.16 22.99 -6.74
CA PHE A 133 -2.37 23.77 -5.53
C PHE A 133 -1.06 24.37 -4.97
N MET A 134 0.04 23.61 -4.99
CA MET A 134 1.34 24.13 -4.55
C MET A 134 1.89 25.21 -5.49
N THR A 135 1.69 25.09 -6.81
CA THR A 135 2.13 26.13 -7.76
C THR A 135 1.38 27.45 -7.61
N VAL A 136 0.11 27.39 -7.16
CA VAL A 136 -0.69 28.56 -6.82
C VAL A 136 -0.28 29.17 -5.47
N GLY A 137 0.53 28.46 -4.67
CA GLY A 137 1.06 28.93 -3.39
C GLY A 137 0.29 28.46 -2.15
N PHE A 138 -0.53 27.42 -2.25
CA PHE A 138 -1.21 26.86 -1.08
C PHE A 138 -0.23 26.21 -0.10
N ASN A 139 -0.45 26.44 1.19
CA ASN A 139 0.31 25.79 2.26
C ASN A 139 0.02 24.27 2.25
N PRO A 140 1.05 23.38 2.30
CA PRO A 140 0.86 21.94 2.36
C PRO A 140 -0.10 21.47 3.47
N ARG A 141 -0.18 22.21 4.59
CA ARG A 141 -1.15 21.94 5.67
C ARG A 141 -2.61 22.13 5.23
N HIS A 142 -2.90 23.15 4.43
CA HIS A 142 -4.26 23.40 3.92
C HIS A 142 -4.65 22.32 2.91
N ILE A 143 -3.70 21.89 2.08
CA ILE A 143 -3.92 20.80 1.13
C ILE A 143 -4.24 19.51 1.89
N ALA A 144 -3.47 19.18 2.93
CA ALA A 144 -3.73 18.01 3.78
C ALA A 144 -5.11 18.05 4.45
N LEU A 145 -5.57 19.22 4.91
CA LEU A 145 -6.91 19.39 5.48
C LEU A 145 -8.03 19.09 4.46
N VAL A 146 -7.87 19.48 3.19
CA VAL A 146 -8.85 19.19 2.14
C VAL A 146 -8.97 17.68 1.92
N PHE A 147 -7.85 16.97 1.79
CA PHE A 147 -7.86 15.50 1.63
C PHE A 147 -8.39 14.79 2.88
N LEU A 148 -8.12 15.32 4.07
CA LEU A 148 -8.68 14.78 5.31
C LEU A 148 -10.20 14.95 5.37
N ALA A 149 -10.71 16.13 4.99
CA ALA A 149 -12.15 16.39 4.92
C ALA A 149 -12.84 15.45 3.91
N GLU A 150 -12.21 15.22 2.76
CA GLU A 150 -12.69 14.27 1.76
C GLU A 150 -12.74 12.84 2.30
N ALA A 151 -11.68 12.40 3.00
CA ALA A 151 -11.64 11.08 3.64
C ALA A 151 -12.76 10.90 4.68
N ILE A 152 -13.06 11.95 5.46
CA ILE A 152 -14.18 11.95 6.42
C ILE A 152 -15.52 11.75 5.71
N ILE A 153 -15.75 12.47 4.61
CA ILE A 153 -16.98 12.36 3.80
C ILE A 153 -17.11 10.93 3.25
N TYR A 154 -16.03 10.37 2.71
CA TYR A 154 -16.04 8.98 2.23
C TYR A 154 -16.29 7.98 3.36
N GLY A 155 -15.69 8.17 4.54
CA GLY A 155 -15.92 7.33 5.71
C GLY A 155 -17.38 7.36 6.19
N LEU A 156 -17.98 8.55 6.22
CA LEU A 156 -19.40 8.71 6.60
C LEU A 156 -20.35 8.08 5.59
N LEU A 157 -20.15 8.34 4.29
CA LEU A 157 -21.00 7.78 3.23
C LEU A 157 -20.87 6.26 3.18
N SER A 158 -19.65 5.74 3.17
CA SER A 158 -19.41 4.28 3.13
C SER A 158 -19.92 3.58 4.39
N GLY A 159 -19.71 4.15 5.58
CA GLY A 159 -20.25 3.65 6.84
C GLY A 159 -21.78 3.64 6.85
N GLY A 160 -22.41 4.72 6.37
CA GLY A 160 -23.87 4.82 6.26
C GLY A 160 -24.47 3.80 5.28
N PHE A 161 -23.93 3.72 4.06
CA PHE A 161 -24.36 2.73 3.07
C PHE A 161 -24.11 1.30 3.55
N GLY A 162 -22.95 1.03 4.15
CA GLY A 162 -22.60 -0.28 4.70
C GLY A 162 -23.53 -0.70 5.83
N TYR A 163 -23.92 0.22 6.71
CA TYR A 163 -24.89 -0.05 7.79
C TYR A 163 -26.27 -0.41 7.24
N VAL A 164 -26.79 0.38 6.29
CA VAL A 164 -28.09 0.12 5.66
C VAL A 164 -28.07 -1.20 4.88
N ALA A 165 -27.02 -1.46 4.12
CA ALA A 165 -26.84 -2.71 3.39
C ALA A 165 -26.72 -3.92 4.34
N GLY A 166 -26.02 -3.78 5.47
CA GLY A 166 -25.92 -4.80 6.50
C GLY A 166 -27.29 -5.14 7.10
N LEU A 167 -28.09 -4.13 7.42
CA LEU A 167 -29.45 -4.33 7.93
C LEU A 167 -30.38 -4.98 6.90
N ALA A 168 -30.29 -4.56 5.63
CA ALA A 168 -31.06 -5.16 4.54
C ALA A 168 -30.69 -6.65 4.34
N THR A 169 -29.39 -6.95 4.37
CA THR A 169 -28.87 -8.32 4.24
C THR A 169 -29.31 -9.18 5.43
N PHE A 170 -29.27 -8.64 6.65
CA PHE A 170 -29.75 -9.35 7.83
C PHE A 170 -31.25 -9.66 7.73
N ARG A 171 -32.08 -8.71 7.30
CA ARG A 171 -33.51 -8.93 7.09
C ARG A 171 -33.76 -10.04 6.06
N ALA A 172 -33.06 -10.01 4.94
CA ALA A 172 -33.15 -11.04 3.92
C ALA A 172 -32.76 -12.42 4.49
N LEU A 173 -31.65 -12.48 5.25
CA LEU A 173 -31.20 -13.71 5.88
C LEU A 173 -32.19 -14.24 6.93
N SER A 174 -32.79 -13.37 7.74
CA SER A 174 -33.83 -13.72 8.71
C SER A 174 -35.06 -14.30 8.03
N THR A 175 -35.50 -13.73 6.89
CA THR A 175 -36.63 -14.29 6.13
C THR A 175 -36.34 -15.69 5.57
N PHE A 176 -35.11 -15.94 5.13
CA PHE A 176 -34.68 -17.25 4.65
C PHE A 176 -34.53 -18.27 5.79
N ALA A 177 -33.96 -17.85 6.92
CA ALA A 177 -33.71 -18.68 8.10
C ALA A 177 -35.00 -19.14 8.80
N LYS A 178 -36.07 -18.31 8.76
CA LYS A 178 -37.41 -18.72 9.22
C LYS A 178 -37.92 -19.97 8.49
N GLY A 179 -37.60 -20.14 7.21
CA GLY A 179 -37.92 -21.34 6.45
C GLY A 179 -37.22 -22.61 6.95
N GLN A 180 -36.15 -22.47 7.74
CA GLN A 180 -35.37 -23.57 8.31
C GLN A 180 -35.53 -23.70 9.84
N ASN A 181 -36.58 -23.12 10.44
CA ASN A 181 -36.81 -23.09 11.90
C ASN A 181 -35.70 -22.40 12.72
N LEU A 182 -34.89 -21.55 12.10
CA LEU A 182 -33.86 -20.76 12.79
C LEU A 182 -34.39 -19.36 13.10
N LEU A 183 -34.59 -19.07 14.39
CA LEU A 183 -34.98 -17.75 14.90
C LEU A 183 -33.73 -16.89 15.14
N VAL A 184 -33.37 -16.09 14.13
CA VAL A 184 -32.28 -15.10 14.24
C VAL A 184 -32.85 -13.80 14.81
N ARG A 185 -32.50 -13.48 16.07
CA ARG A 185 -32.89 -12.22 16.73
C ARG A 185 -31.87 -11.12 16.44
N GLU A 186 -32.35 -9.96 16.02
CA GLU A 186 -31.54 -8.75 15.85
C GLU A 186 -31.13 -8.21 17.22
N LYS A 187 -29.84 -8.24 17.54
CA LYS A 187 -29.28 -7.50 18.68
C LYS A 187 -28.98 -6.06 18.21
N LEU A 188 -30.04 -5.28 18.01
CA LEU A 188 -29.97 -3.86 17.64
C LEU A 188 -29.75 -3.01 18.89
N GLU A 189 -28.52 -3.00 19.39
CA GLU A 189 -28.14 -2.02 20.40
C GLU A 189 -27.65 -0.75 19.67
N TRP A 190 -28.21 0.40 20.03
CA TRP A 190 -28.00 1.67 19.34
C TRP A 190 -26.53 2.09 19.24
N TYR A 191 -25.70 1.69 20.20
CA TYR A 191 -24.29 2.05 20.24
C TYR A 191 -23.46 1.35 19.16
N TRP A 192 -23.84 0.17 18.67
CA TRP A 192 -23.09 -0.53 17.62
C TRP A 192 -23.11 0.20 16.28
N SER A 193 -24.20 0.91 15.98
CA SER A 193 -24.30 1.74 14.78
C SER A 193 -23.28 2.89 14.83
N TYR A 194 -23.15 3.54 15.98
CA TYR A 194 -22.15 4.59 16.18
C TYR A 194 -20.72 4.06 16.09
N VAL A 195 -20.44 2.90 16.71
CA VAL A 195 -19.12 2.26 16.66
C VAL A 195 -18.75 1.88 15.22
N ALA A 196 -19.67 1.33 14.44
CA ALA A 196 -19.42 0.94 13.06
C ALA A 196 -19.08 2.15 12.16
N ILE A 197 -19.85 3.23 12.28
CA ILE A 197 -19.61 4.46 11.50
C ILE A 197 -18.31 5.13 11.95
N ALA A 198 -18.06 5.23 13.26
CA ALA A 198 -16.83 5.80 13.78
C ALA A 198 -15.61 5.01 13.30
N LEU A 199 -15.68 3.67 13.30
CA LEU A 199 -14.62 2.81 12.78
C LEU A 199 -14.37 3.06 11.28
N ALA A 200 -15.42 3.18 10.47
CA ALA A 200 -15.29 3.46 9.04
C ALA A 200 -14.58 4.81 8.78
N VAL A 201 -14.95 5.86 9.53
CA VAL A 201 -14.30 7.17 9.45
C VAL A 201 -12.84 7.10 9.86
N ILE A 202 -12.52 6.43 10.98
CA ILE A 202 -11.14 6.29 11.46
C ILE A 202 -10.28 5.58 10.41
N VAL A 203 -10.78 4.49 9.83
CA VAL A 203 -10.03 3.73 8.82
C VAL A 203 -9.81 4.56 7.55
N ALA A 204 -10.82 5.31 7.10
CA ALA A 204 -10.69 6.21 5.95
C ALA A 204 -9.64 7.30 6.20
N ILE A 205 -9.66 7.93 7.39
CA ILE A 205 -8.67 8.92 7.81
C ILE A 205 -7.26 8.33 7.82
N LEU A 206 -7.07 7.15 8.44
CA LEU A 206 -5.76 6.48 8.49
C LEU A 206 -5.21 6.18 7.10
N GLY A 207 -6.09 5.78 6.16
CA GLY A 207 -5.72 5.57 4.76
C GLY A 207 -5.29 6.85 4.04
N ALA A 208 -5.86 8.00 4.41
CA ALA A 208 -5.58 9.30 3.79
C ALA A 208 -4.39 10.05 4.41
N ILE A 209 -4.07 9.84 5.69
CA ILE A 209 -3.00 10.55 6.40
C ILE A 209 -1.63 10.28 5.77
N LYS A 210 -1.26 9.01 5.59
CA LYS A 210 0.06 8.62 5.07
C LYS A 210 0.37 9.25 3.69
N PRO A 211 -0.49 9.10 2.66
CA PRO A 211 -0.20 9.65 1.34
C PRO A 211 -0.31 11.18 1.30
N SER A 212 -1.16 11.78 2.16
CA SER A 212 -1.26 13.23 2.29
C SER A 212 0.03 13.85 2.82
N MET A 213 0.64 13.22 3.84
CA MET A 213 1.94 13.64 4.38
C MET A 213 3.05 13.43 3.36
N ASP A 214 3.11 12.24 2.75
CA ASP A 214 4.15 11.93 1.75
C ASP A 214 4.09 12.91 0.56
N ALA A 215 2.88 13.30 0.11
CA ALA A 215 2.73 14.29 -0.95
C ALA A 215 3.09 15.71 -0.50
N ALA A 216 2.80 16.09 0.75
CA ALA A 216 3.18 17.41 1.27
C ALA A 216 4.71 17.59 1.34
N TYR A 217 5.46 16.55 1.71
CA TYR A 217 6.92 16.64 1.88
C TYR A 217 7.70 16.33 0.60
N MET A 218 7.25 15.39 -0.23
CA MET A 218 8.03 14.92 -1.41
C MET A 218 8.00 15.90 -2.59
N PHE A 219 7.06 16.85 -2.62
CA PHE A 219 6.84 17.70 -3.79
C PHE A 219 7.20 19.18 -3.58
N ALA A 220 7.92 19.52 -2.52
CA ALA A 220 8.66 20.79 -2.45
C ALA A 220 9.71 20.78 -3.59
N PRO A 221 9.53 21.57 -4.66
CA PRO A 221 10.29 21.41 -5.91
C PRO A 221 11.78 21.76 -5.77
N THR A 222 12.21 22.27 -4.61
CA THR A 222 13.56 22.78 -4.39
C THR A 222 14.54 21.72 -3.86
N GLU A 223 14.09 20.73 -3.08
CA GLU A 223 15.00 19.77 -2.43
C GLU A 223 15.31 18.53 -3.29
N VAL A 224 14.29 17.93 -3.92
CA VAL A 224 14.46 16.65 -4.63
C VAL A 224 15.35 16.75 -5.88
N LYS A 225 15.41 17.92 -6.52
CA LYS A 225 16.23 18.12 -7.72
C LYS A 225 17.71 18.38 -7.40
N LYS A 226 18.03 18.92 -6.23
CA LYS A 226 19.42 19.20 -5.83
C LYS A 226 20.17 17.92 -5.42
N ILE A 227 19.54 17.06 -4.61
CA ILE A 227 20.17 15.88 -4.01
C ILE A 227 20.68 14.89 -5.08
N LYS A 228 19.87 14.56 -6.09
CA LYS A 228 20.28 13.63 -7.16
C LYS A 228 21.42 14.14 -8.04
N VAL A 229 21.53 15.44 -8.21
CA VAL A 229 22.60 16.05 -9.01
C VAL A 229 23.90 16.06 -8.23
N GLU A 230 23.83 16.34 -6.93
CA GLU A 230 24.97 16.28 -6.01
C GLU A 230 25.54 14.87 -5.88
N GLU A 231 24.70 13.86 -5.64
CA GLU A 231 25.13 12.45 -5.55
C GLU A 231 25.83 11.96 -6.82
N ARG A 232 25.26 12.26 -8.00
CA ARG A 232 25.87 11.87 -9.28
C ARG A 232 27.21 12.56 -9.49
N ARG A 233 27.31 13.84 -9.13
CA ARG A 233 28.55 14.61 -9.24
C ARG A 233 29.63 14.08 -8.29
N GLU A 234 29.25 13.66 -7.09
CA GLU A 234 30.17 13.00 -6.15
C GLU A 234 30.68 11.65 -6.66
N LEU A 235 29.81 10.85 -7.30
CA LEU A 235 30.22 9.57 -7.88
C LEU A 235 31.28 9.76 -8.96
N ILE A 236 31.07 10.70 -9.89
CA ILE A 236 32.03 11.03 -10.96
C ILE A 236 33.36 11.51 -10.36
N LYS A 237 33.31 12.39 -9.35
CA LYS A 237 34.52 12.84 -8.63
C LYS A 237 35.29 11.71 -7.96
N ARG A 238 34.59 10.73 -7.36
CA ARG A 238 35.23 9.55 -6.76
C ARG A 238 35.89 8.70 -7.84
N GLU A 239 35.22 8.49 -8.96
CA GLU A 239 35.75 7.73 -10.10
C GLU A 239 37.04 8.37 -10.65
N GLU A 240 37.03 9.69 -10.89
CA GLU A 240 38.19 10.46 -11.35
C GLU A 240 39.38 10.42 -10.36
N ARG A 241 39.10 10.30 -9.07
CA ARG A 241 40.11 10.27 -8.01
C ARG A 241 40.77 8.90 -7.88
N TYR A 242 40.00 7.82 -7.94
CA TYR A 242 40.49 6.47 -7.62
C TYR A 242 40.90 5.67 -8.87
N LEU A 243 40.24 5.85 -10.01
CA LEU A 243 40.53 5.11 -11.24
C LEU A 243 41.50 5.87 -12.14
N ARG A 244 42.74 6.05 -11.67
CA ARG A 244 43.83 6.65 -12.44
C ARG A 244 44.75 5.58 -13.00
N THR A 245 45.17 5.75 -14.24
CA THR A 245 46.11 4.84 -14.90
C THR A 245 47.20 5.62 -15.62
N ALA A 246 48.35 4.96 -15.77
CA ALA A 246 49.42 5.38 -16.68
C ALA A 246 49.49 4.47 -17.92
N ALA A 247 48.65 3.42 -17.97
CA ALA A 247 48.67 2.43 -19.03
C ALA A 247 48.01 2.96 -20.31
N MET A 248 48.58 2.56 -21.44
CA MET A 248 48.02 2.81 -22.77
C MET A 248 46.80 1.92 -23.01
N LYS A 249 45.73 2.47 -23.59
CA LYS A 249 44.50 1.75 -23.95
C LYS A 249 44.21 1.97 -25.43
N THR A 250 44.10 0.87 -26.17
CA THR A 250 43.70 0.86 -27.58
C THR A 250 42.19 0.69 -27.70
N PHE A 251 41.55 1.57 -28.46
CA PHE A 251 40.14 1.52 -28.79
C PHE A 251 39.96 1.24 -30.28
N SER A 252 39.16 0.22 -30.60
CA SER A 252 38.66 0.03 -31.96
C SER A 252 37.47 0.97 -32.18
N ILE A 253 37.61 1.96 -33.06
CA ILE A 253 36.53 2.90 -33.36
C ILE A 253 35.60 2.24 -34.38
N PRO A 254 34.29 2.15 -34.11
CA PRO A 254 33.35 1.54 -35.04
C PRO A 254 33.14 2.44 -36.27
N GLY A 255 33.44 1.89 -37.44
CA GLY A 255 33.36 2.58 -38.73
C GLY A 255 34.46 2.07 -39.66
N GLU A 256 34.11 1.80 -40.91
CA GLU A 256 35.07 1.41 -41.95
C GLU A 256 35.04 2.48 -43.04
N ILE A 257 36.20 3.00 -43.42
CA ILE A 257 36.33 4.02 -44.48
C ILE A 257 36.84 3.35 -45.74
N GLU A 258 36.22 3.58 -46.89
CA GLU A 258 36.65 2.98 -48.15
C GLU A 258 37.98 3.57 -48.63
N ALA A 259 38.83 2.72 -49.24
CA ALA A 259 40.18 3.11 -49.65
C ALA A 259 40.18 4.29 -50.64
N GLY A 260 39.15 4.38 -51.50
CA GLY A 260 38.97 5.47 -52.47
C GLY A 260 38.56 6.80 -51.83
N GLU A 261 37.94 6.78 -50.65
CA GLU A 261 37.48 7.97 -49.92
C GLU A 261 38.50 8.47 -48.88
N GLY A 262 39.59 7.72 -48.67
CA GLY A 262 40.53 7.91 -47.57
C GLY A 262 41.10 9.33 -47.46
N GLU A 263 41.59 9.90 -48.55
CA GLU A 263 42.20 11.25 -48.55
C GLU A 263 41.21 12.36 -48.11
N ILE A 264 39.95 12.24 -48.55
CA ILE A 264 38.88 13.19 -48.21
C ILE A 264 38.49 13.00 -46.74
N ALA A 265 38.35 11.74 -46.30
CA ALA A 265 38.04 11.41 -44.92
C ALA A 265 39.12 11.91 -43.95
N PHE A 266 40.41 11.73 -44.29
CA PHE A 266 41.55 12.20 -43.51
C PHE A 266 41.52 13.73 -43.35
N SER A 267 41.28 14.45 -44.44
CA SER A 267 41.17 15.91 -44.43
C SER A 267 39.99 16.40 -43.58
N TYR A 268 38.83 15.74 -43.68
CA TYR A 268 37.65 16.06 -42.87
C TYR A 268 37.90 15.85 -41.38
N ILE A 269 38.45 14.68 -41.01
CA ILE A 269 38.72 14.33 -39.61
C ILE A 269 39.76 15.28 -39.03
N TYR A 270 40.82 15.60 -39.77
CA TYR A 270 41.82 16.58 -39.36
C TYR A 270 41.18 17.95 -39.11
N SER A 271 40.33 18.44 -40.02
CA SER A 271 39.62 19.71 -39.86
C SER A 271 38.75 19.71 -38.58
N LYS A 272 38.00 18.64 -38.32
CA LYS A 272 37.14 18.54 -37.13
C LYS A 272 37.95 18.47 -35.83
N LEU A 273 39.09 17.80 -35.84
CA LEU A 273 40.00 17.79 -34.69
C LEU A 273 40.62 19.17 -34.47
N SER A 274 40.96 19.89 -35.54
CA SER A 274 41.49 21.25 -35.47
C SER A 274 40.47 22.27 -34.96
N ASP A 275 39.18 22.13 -35.32
CA ASP A 275 38.10 22.98 -34.80
C ASP A 275 38.00 22.89 -33.27
N LEU A 276 38.36 21.75 -32.69
CA LEU A 276 38.33 21.50 -31.25
C LEU A 276 39.55 22.08 -30.51
N SER A 277 40.46 22.80 -31.16
CA SER A 277 41.62 23.40 -30.49
C SER A 277 41.28 24.57 -29.56
N TYR A 278 40.08 25.17 -29.68
CA TYR A 278 39.72 26.40 -28.96
C TYR A 278 38.82 26.20 -27.73
N GLY A 279 38.44 24.97 -27.38
CA GLY A 279 37.52 24.73 -26.27
C GLY A 279 38.12 25.05 -24.88
N GLU A 280 37.31 25.56 -23.96
CA GLU A 280 37.75 25.83 -22.57
C GLU A 280 37.75 24.58 -21.69
N LEU A 281 36.72 23.73 -21.82
CA LEU A 281 36.55 22.54 -20.99
C LEU A 281 37.25 21.32 -21.58
N GLU A 282 37.18 21.17 -22.90
CA GLU A 282 37.79 20.10 -23.69
C GLU A 282 38.43 20.71 -24.93
N ARG A 283 39.67 20.35 -25.23
CA ARG A 283 40.37 20.83 -26.42
C ARG A 283 41.43 19.87 -26.93
N VAL A 284 41.79 20.06 -28.20
CA VAL A 284 42.86 19.33 -28.88
C VAL A 284 44.08 20.25 -29.07
N GLU A 285 45.20 19.85 -28.49
CA GLU A 285 46.51 20.52 -28.61
C GLU A 285 47.46 19.64 -29.45
N GLU A 286 48.52 20.24 -30.01
CA GLU A 286 49.62 19.50 -30.68
C GLU A 286 49.16 18.50 -31.76
N LEU A 287 48.20 18.90 -32.61
CA LEU A 287 47.69 18.05 -33.70
C LEU A 287 48.71 17.99 -34.86
N GLU A 288 49.27 16.81 -35.09
CA GLU A 288 50.22 16.51 -36.15
C GLU A 288 49.69 15.42 -37.08
N GLU A 289 49.88 15.63 -38.39
CA GLU A 289 49.58 14.65 -39.42
C GLU A 289 50.87 14.00 -39.91
N HIS A 290 50.91 12.66 -39.87
CA HIS A 290 52.04 11.89 -40.38
C HIS A 290 51.80 11.44 -41.82
N PRO A 291 52.86 11.28 -42.64
CA PRO A 291 52.74 10.72 -43.99
C PRO A 291 52.25 9.27 -43.94
N MET A 292 51.68 8.79 -45.04
CA MET A 292 51.25 7.40 -45.16
C MET A 292 52.46 6.47 -45.10
N GLU A 293 52.43 5.49 -44.21
CA GLU A 293 53.48 4.49 -44.06
C GLU A 293 53.05 3.15 -44.66
N GLU A 294 53.90 2.58 -45.51
CA GLU A 294 53.75 1.23 -46.04
C GLU A 294 54.65 0.28 -45.25
N ARG A 295 54.06 -0.68 -44.54
CA ARG A 295 54.81 -1.73 -43.85
C ARG A 295 55.35 -2.77 -44.83
N PRO A 296 56.43 -3.48 -44.49
CA PRO A 296 56.96 -4.59 -45.30
C PRO A 296 55.92 -5.67 -45.64
N ASP A 297 54.89 -5.81 -44.81
CA ASP A 297 53.78 -6.75 -44.98
C ASP A 297 52.69 -6.26 -45.97
N GLY A 298 52.88 -5.11 -46.63
CA GLY A 298 51.92 -4.51 -47.56
C GLY A 298 50.75 -3.77 -46.91
N THR A 299 50.79 -3.56 -45.59
CA THR A 299 49.77 -2.79 -44.84
C THR A 299 50.06 -1.29 -44.96
N ARG A 300 49.06 -0.49 -45.33
CA ARG A 300 49.13 0.98 -45.37
C ARG A 300 48.55 1.57 -44.09
N ILE A 301 49.27 2.49 -43.45
CA ILE A 301 48.84 3.12 -42.20
C ILE A 301 48.97 4.64 -42.31
N LYS A 302 47.84 5.34 -42.14
CA LYS A 302 47.80 6.79 -41.93
C LYS A 302 47.65 7.09 -40.45
N ARG A 303 48.43 8.02 -39.91
CA ARG A 303 48.46 8.32 -38.47
C ARG A 303 48.30 9.81 -38.20
N PHE A 304 47.50 10.14 -37.18
CA PHE A 304 47.42 11.47 -36.59
C PHE A 304 47.75 11.39 -35.11
N THR A 305 48.64 12.26 -34.66
CA THR A 305 48.99 12.39 -33.25
C THR A 305 48.41 13.68 -32.72
N PHE A 306 47.76 13.64 -31.56
CA PHE A 306 47.24 14.84 -30.92
C PHE A 306 47.15 14.67 -29.41
N LYS A 307 47.09 15.77 -28.68
CA LYS A 307 46.94 15.78 -27.23
C LYS A 307 45.55 16.28 -26.86
N TYR A 308 44.74 15.40 -26.27
CA TYR A 308 43.43 15.76 -25.76
C TYR A 308 43.54 16.26 -24.32
N VAL A 309 43.15 17.51 -24.09
CA VAL A 309 43.16 18.15 -22.77
C VAL A 309 41.72 18.39 -22.33
N SER A 310 41.35 17.84 -21.18
CA SER A 310 40.03 17.98 -20.59
C SER A 310 40.12 18.42 -19.12
N THR A 311 39.13 19.18 -18.67
CA THR A 311 39.06 19.68 -17.29
C THR A 311 38.32 18.67 -16.42
N THR A 312 38.91 18.29 -15.28
CA THR A 312 38.30 17.38 -14.30
C THR A 312 37.27 18.13 -13.44
N GLU A 313 36.36 17.41 -12.78
CA GLU A 313 35.35 18.02 -11.90
C GLU A 313 35.93 18.68 -10.63
N GLU A 314 37.20 18.40 -10.32
CA GLU A 314 37.98 19.06 -9.28
C GLU A 314 38.73 20.31 -9.79
N GLY A 315 38.57 20.68 -11.07
CA GLY A 315 39.22 21.83 -11.70
C GLY A 315 40.67 21.58 -12.15
N GLY A 316 41.13 20.33 -12.10
CA GLY A 316 42.42 19.92 -12.66
C GLY A 316 42.35 19.77 -14.18
N LYS A 317 43.51 19.68 -14.84
CA LYS A 317 43.59 19.35 -16.27
C LYS A 317 44.13 17.93 -16.43
N ALA A 318 43.39 17.09 -17.14
CA ALA A 318 43.84 15.78 -17.59
C ALA A 318 44.30 15.91 -19.05
N SER A 319 45.52 15.47 -19.34
CA SER A 319 46.08 15.45 -20.69
C SER A 319 46.32 14.02 -21.14
N ILE A 320 45.84 13.67 -22.32
CA ILE A 320 45.94 12.35 -22.92
C ILE A 320 46.55 12.49 -24.30
N GLU A 321 47.69 11.84 -24.52
CA GLU A 321 48.28 11.66 -25.84
C GLU A 321 47.46 10.63 -26.61
N CYS A 322 47.02 11.00 -27.81
CA CYS A 322 46.19 10.20 -28.67
C CYS A 322 46.91 9.95 -30.01
N GLU A 323 46.99 8.69 -30.42
CA GLU A 323 47.47 8.29 -31.74
C GLU A 323 46.31 7.61 -32.48
N LEU A 324 45.74 8.33 -33.46
CA LEU A 324 44.66 7.84 -34.31
C LEU A 324 45.26 7.21 -35.56
N ARG A 325 44.99 5.93 -35.76
CA ARG A 325 45.52 5.14 -36.88
C ARG A 325 44.39 4.65 -37.79
N PHE A 326 44.60 4.83 -39.08
CA PHE A 326 43.79 4.25 -40.14
C PHE A 326 44.60 3.16 -40.81
N VAL A 327 44.22 1.91 -40.58
CA VAL A 327 44.97 0.72 -41.01
C VAL A 327 44.26 0.05 -42.17
N LEU A 328 44.91 -0.03 -43.33
CA LEU A 328 44.44 -0.78 -44.49
C LEU A 328 45.24 -2.08 -44.61
N SER A 329 44.58 -3.20 -44.33
CA SER A 329 45.19 -4.53 -44.42
C SER A 329 45.36 -4.97 -45.88
N PRO A 330 46.41 -5.76 -46.21
CA PRO A 330 46.63 -6.24 -47.57
C PRO A 330 45.44 -7.09 -48.05
N GLY A 331 44.84 -6.69 -49.18
CA GLY A 331 43.65 -7.34 -49.75
C GLY A 331 42.30 -6.86 -49.21
N SER A 332 42.29 -5.84 -48.34
CA SER A 332 41.07 -5.14 -47.93
C SER A 332 40.99 -3.78 -48.62
N ASP A 333 39.79 -3.40 -49.05
CA ASP A 333 39.51 -2.08 -49.63
C ASP A 333 39.01 -1.07 -48.58
N LYS A 334 39.17 -1.39 -47.28
CA LYS A 334 38.61 -0.59 -46.18
C LYS A 334 39.63 -0.35 -45.08
N TYR A 335 39.73 0.91 -44.64
CA TYR A 335 40.50 1.31 -43.48
C TYR A 335 39.76 0.95 -42.19
N ARG A 336 40.45 0.27 -41.27
CA ARG A 336 40.05 0.13 -39.87
C ARG A 336 40.58 1.31 -39.07
N VAL A 337 39.73 1.89 -38.23
CA VAL A 337 40.09 3.02 -37.37
C VAL A 337 40.40 2.53 -35.96
N GLU A 338 41.61 2.82 -35.49
CA GLU A 338 42.08 2.50 -34.15
C GLU A 338 42.57 3.76 -33.46
N LEU A 339 42.19 3.95 -32.19
CA LEU A 339 42.67 5.05 -31.37
C LEU A 339 43.45 4.50 -30.20
N ASP A 340 44.72 4.83 -30.16
CA ASP A 340 45.59 4.55 -29.02
C ASP A 340 45.61 5.78 -28.10
N THR A 341 45.28 5.56 -26.83
CA THR A 341 45.24 6.62 -25.82
C THR A 341 46.27 6.32 -24.74
N LYS A 342 47.13 7.30 -24.46
CA LYS A 342 48.17 7.23 -23.45
C LYS A 342 48.08 8.46 -22.55
N PRO A 343 47.82 8.29 -21.25
CA PRO A 343 47.72 9.42 -20.34
C PRO A 343 49.10 10.06 -20.10
N VAL A 344 49.16 11.39 -20.06
CA VAL A 344 50.38 12.12 -19.66
C VAL A 344 50.47 12.09 -18.13
N GLY A 345 51.27 11.17 -17.60
CA GLY A 345 51.37 10.91 -16.16
C GLY A 345 50.28 9.96 -15.66
N GLN A 346 49.54 10.37 -14.63
CA GLN A 346 48.38 9.63 -14.13
C GLN A 346 47.10 10.41 -14.42
N ALA A 347 46.36 10.00 -15.44
CA ALA A 347 45.05 10.59 -15.76
C ALA A 347 43.92 9.60 -15.40
N PRO A 348 42.69 10.08 -15.16
CA PRO A 348 41.58 9.20 -14.91
C PRO A 348 41.14 8.46 -16.17
N ILE A 349 40.73 7.20 -16.03
CA ILE A 349 40.34 6.33 -17.16
C ILE A 349 39.14 6.91 -17.92
N SER A 350 38.21 7.56 -17.23
CA SER A 350 37.03 8.21 -17.83
C SER A 350 37.39 9.22 -18.92
N HIS A 351 38.50 9.96 -18.77
CA HIS A 351 38.93 10.95 -19.76
C HIS A 351 39.50 10.29 -21.01
N MET A 352 40.07 9.09 -20.90
CA MET A 352 40.50 8.29 -22.05
C MET A 352 39.30 7.80 -22.85
N ASP A 353 38.22 7.41 -22.15
CA ASP A 353 36.95 7.07 -22.79
C ASP A 353 36.31 8.31 -23.46
N TYR A 354 36.40 9.51 -22.85
CA TYR A 354 35.93 10.76 -23.49
C TYR A 354 36.68 11.09 -24.78
N ALA A 355 38.01 10.89 -24.82
CA ALA A 355 38.80 11.04 -26.04
C ALA A 355 38.35 10.06 -27.13
N ALA A 356 38.10 8.79 -26.77
CA ALA A 356 37.59 7.78 -27.69
C ALA A 356 36.19 8.12 -28.22
N ASP A 357 35.28 8.59 -27.36
CA ASP A 357 33.93 9.01 -27.75
C ASP A 357 33.92 10.26 -28.63
N LEU A 358 34.88 11.17 -28.44
CA LEU A 358 35.09 12.32 -29.33
C LEU A 358 35.45 11.86 -30.75
N VAL A 359 36.46 10.99 -30.88
CA VAL A 359 36.88 10.46 -32.20
C VAL A 359 35.75 9.63 -32.83
N LYS A 360 35.05 8.82 -32.05
CA LYS A 360 33.90 8.04 -32.52
C LYS A 360 32.77 8.92 -33.06
N ARG A 361 32.51 10.08 -32.42
CA ARG A 361 31.53 11.05 -32.93
C ARG A 361 31.97 11.64 -34.26
N ILE A 362 33.23 12.08 -34.38
CA ILE A 362 33.77 12.65 -35.61
C ILE A 362 33.72 11.65 -36.78
N VAL A 363 34.14 10.40 -36.54
CA VAL A 363 34.08 9.32 -37.55
C VAL A 363 32.63 8.98 -37.89
N GLY A 364 31.73 8.96 -36.90
CA GLY A 364 30.31 8.75 -37.11
C GLY A 364 29.65 9.85 -37.94
N ASP A 365 30.04 11.11 -37.74
CA ASP A 365 29.56 12.25 -38.51
C ASP A 365 30.08 12.20 -39.94
N TRP A 366 31.35 11.83 -40.16
CA TRP A 366 31.86 11.53 -41.50
C TRP A 366 31.02 10.47 -42.21
N MET A 367 30.72 9.35 -41.56
CA MET A 367 29.92 8.27 -42.17
C MET A 367 28.51 8.70 -42.56
N ARG A 368 27.94 9.71 -41.88
CA ARG A 368 26.63 10.29 -42.21
C ARG A 368 26.72 11.32 -43.33
N GLU A 369 27.80 12.09 -43.38
CA GLU A 369 27.97 13.21 -44.32
C GLU A 369 28.68 12.81 -45.62
N ARG A 370 29.30 11.61 -45.69
CA ARG A 370 30.11 11.17 -46.84
C ARG A 370 29.37 11.25 -48.17
N GLU A 371 28.08 10.86 -48.23
CA GLU A 371 27.28 10.90 -49.47
C GLU A 371 27.05 12.32 -50.00
N ARG A 372 27.26 13.34 -49.16
CA ARG A 372 27.13 14.76 -49.53
C ARG A 372 28.47 15.41 -49.86
N LEU A 373 29.56 14.86 -49.35
CA LEU A 373 30.92 15.41 -49.45
C LEU A 373 31.76 14.78 -50.57
N LEU A 374 31.38 13.59 -51.02
CA LEU A 374 31.87 12.88 -52.20
C LEU A 374 31.07 13.27 -53.44
#